data_AF-A0A963E0F8-F1
#
_entry.id   AF-A0A963E0F8-F1
#
_cell.length_a   1.000
_cell.length_b   1.000
_cell.length_c   1.000
_cell.angle_alpha   90.00
_cell.angle_beta   90.00
_cell.angle_gamma   90.00
#
_symmetry.space_group_name_H-M   'P 1'
#
loop_
_entity.id
_entity.type
_entity.pdbx_description
1 polymer ?
#
loop_
_entity_poly.entity_id
_entity_poly.type
_entity_poly.pdbx_seq_one_letter_code
_entity_poly.pdbx_strand_id
1 'polypeptide(L)'
;ALIGYNLLGSYAQVRAMQDERLAVVLPRDYTLVLSRVAFIARQAKHPNAARLWLDYLLSRRGQQLLAANPGFYAVREDVAGNEAAEQLRRSLGGAFRPIPIGTGLLTHLDQIKRRDFLRQWHETIAPMP
;
A
#
# COMPACT_ATOMS: atom_id res chain seq x y z
N ALA A 1 15.09 19.69 -10.29
CA ALA A 1 14.44 18.36 -10.43
C ALA A 1 13.13 18.38 -9.64
N LEU A 2 12.08 17.72 -10.13
CA LEU A 2 10.83 17.54 -9.39
C LEU A 2 10.87 16.23 -8.61
N ILE A 3 10.34 16.23 -7.39
CA ILE A 3 10.29 15.04 -6.52
C ILE A 3 8.84 14.78 -6.14
N GLY A 4 8.37 13.56 -6.39
CA GLY A 4 7.14 13.06 -5.80
C GLY A 4 7.44 12.37 -4.48
N TYR A 5 6.87 12.88 -3.39
CA TYR A 5 7.07 12.34 -2.05
C TYR A 5 5.86 11.52 -1.59
N ASN A 6 6.11 10.45 -0.81
CA ASN A 6 5.09 9.59 -0.22
C ASN A 6 4.10 8.98 -1.24
N LEU A 7 4.63 8.53 -2.38
CA LEU A 7 3.86 7.88 -3.45
C LEU A 7 3.71 6.38 -3.19
N LEU A 8 2.64 5.78 -3.74
CA LEU A 8 2.48 4.33 -3.76
C LEU A 8 3.58 3.69 -4.62
N GLY A 9 4.57 3.09 -3.97
CA GLY A 9 5.74 2.51 -4.63
C GLY A 9 5.40 1.48 -5.70
N SER A 10 4.33 0.70 -5.49
CA SER A 10 3.80 -0.24 -6.49
C SER A 10 3.45 0.42 -7.82
N TYR A 11 2.91 1.65 -7.81
CA TYR A 11 2.51 2.35 -9.03
C TYR A 11 3.69 3.11 -9.62
N ALA A 12 4.52 3.72 -8.76
CA ALA A 12 5.72 4.40 -9.19
C ALA A 12 6.69 3.45 -9.91
N GLN A 13 6.86 2.22 -9.41
CA GLN A 13 7.69 1.19 -10.04
C GLN A 13 7.14 0.79 -11.41
N VAL A 14 5.84 0.49 -11.51
CA VAL A 14 5.20 0.15 -12.79
C VAL A 14 5.39 1.27 -13.81
N ARG A 15 5.27 2.52 -13.38
CA ARG A 15 5.46 3.68 -14.26
C ARG A 15 6.92 3.87 -14.67
N ALA A 16 7.86 3.67 -13.75
CA ALA A 16 9.29 3.78 -14.03
C ALA A 16 9.79 2.69 -14.99
N MET A 17 9.15 1.51 -15.02
CA MET A 17 9.41 0.48 -16.03
C MET A 17 9.08 0.93 -17.47
N GLN A 18 8.27 1.97 -17.63
CA GLN A 18 7.80 2.47 -18.93
C GLN A 18 8.36 3.86 -19.28
N ASP A 19 9.11 4.51 -18.38
CA ASP A 19 9.61 5.87 -18.55
C ASP A 19 10.97 6.01 -17.87
N GLU A 20 12.05 5.94 -18.66
CA GLU A 20 13.44 5.97 -18.18
C GLU A 20 13.83 7.27 -17.47
N ARG A 21 13.02 8.32 -17.60
CA ARG A 21 13.23 9.60 -16.91
C ARG A 21 12.84 9.52 -15.43
N LEU A 22 12.19 8.44 -14.99
CA LEU A 22 11.69 8.26 -13.64
C LEU A 22 12.57 7.29 -12.85
N ALA A 23 13.06 7.76 -11.70
CA ALA A 23 13.71 6.93 -10.70
C ALA A 23 12.81 6.78 -9.47
N VAL A 24 12.77 5.57 -8.89
CA VAL A 24 12.07 5.29 -7.64
C VAL A 24 13.09 5.06 -6.54
N VAL A 25 12.98 5.82 -5.46
CA VAL A 25 13.83 5.67 -4.27
C VAL A 25 12.98 5.13 -3.13
N LEU A 26 13.40 4.01 -2.54
CA LEU A 26 12.89 3.52 -1.27
C LEU A 26 13.84 3.99 -0.16
N PRO A 27 13.41 4.87 0.77
CA PRO A 27 14.29 5.41 1.80
C PRO A 27 14.83 4.32 2.74
N ARG A 28 16.08 4.46 3.17
CA ARG A 28 16.81 3.47 3.99
C ARG A 28 16.70 3.71 5.49
N ASP A 29 16.28 4.90 5.90
CA ASP A 29 15.93 5.23 7.27
C ASP A 29 14.61 4.55 7.66
N TYR A 30 13.58 4.69 6.83
CA TYR A 30 12.35 3.90 6.90
C TYR A 30 11.58 3.91 5.57
N THR A 31 10.93 2.80 5.25
CA THR A 31 9.97 2.67 4.16
C THR A 31 8.68 2.09 4.72
N LEU A 32 7.60 2.87 4.64
CA LEU A 32 6.26 2.43 5.06
C LEU A 32 5.70 1.41 4.06
N VAL A 33 5.20 0.29 4.58
CA VAL A 33 4.58 -0.77 3.77
C VAL A 33 3.13 -0.93 4.20
N LEU A 34 2.20 -0.64 3.28
CA LEU A 34 0.77 -0.71 3.54
C LEU A 34 0.14 -1.92 2.84
N SER A 35 -0.82 -2.54 3.52
CA SER A 35 -1.67 -3.57 2.93
C SER A 35 -2.87 -2.94 2.25
N ARG A 36 -3.24 -3.45 1.06
CA ARG A 36 -4.54 -3.15 0.47
C ARG A 36 -5.61 -3.88 1.28
N VAL A 37 -6.58 -3.14 1.81
CA VAL A 37 -7.64 -3.70 2.66
C VAL A 37 -8.97 -3.69 1.91
N ALA A 38 -9.74 -4.76 2.07
CA ALA A 38 -11.09 -4.90 1.52
C ALA A 38 -12.07 -5.22 2.65
N PHE A 39 -13.28 -4.66 2.58
CA PHE A 39 -14.35 -4.88 3.55
C PHE A 39 -15.67 -5.14 2.84
N ILE A 40 -16.52 -5.96 3.45
CA ILE A 40 -17.93 -6.09 3.06
C ILE A 40 -18.72 -5.07 3.87
N ALA A 41 -19.30 -4.08 3.19
CA ALA A 41 -20.13 -3.07 3.84
C ALA A 41 -21.32 -3.71 4.56
N ARG A 42 -21.67 -3.22 5.75
CA ARG A 42 -22.80 -3.73 6.56
C ARG A 42 -24.13 -3.74 5.80
N GLN A 43 -24.31 -2.78 4.90
CA GLN A 43 -25.51 -2.61 4.08
C GLN A 43 -25.29 -3.02 2.61
N ALA A 44 -24.34 -3.92 2.35
CA ALA A 44 -24.11 -4.42 0.98
C ALA A 44 -25.40 -5.07 0.45
N LYS A 45 -25.86 -4.63 -0.74
CA LYS A 45 -27.06 -5.17 -1.40
C LYS A 45 -26.94 -6.68 -1.72
N HIS A 46 -25.71 -7.15 -1.94
CA HIS A 46 -25.40 -8.53 -2.29
C HIS A 46 -24.26 -9.07 -1.41
N PRO A 47 -24.49 -9.32 -0.11
CA PRO A 47 -23.42 -9.67 0.83
C PRO A 47 -22.77 -11.03 0.50
N ASN A 48 -23.53 -11.98 -0.04
CA ASN A 48 -23.01 -13.29 -0.44
C ASN A 48 -22.09 -13.21 -1.66
N ALA A 49 -22.42 -12.39 -2.66
CA ALA A 49 -21.54 -12.14 -3.80
C ALA A 49 -20.25 -11.42 -3.37
N ALA A 50 -20.36 -10.45 -2.45
CA ALA A 50 -19.19 -9.77 -1.89
C ALA A 50 -18.29 -10.74 -1.11
N ARG A 51 -18.86 -11.67 -0.35
CA ARG A 51 -18.11 -12.75 0.33
C ARG A 51 -17.40 -13.64 -0.69
N LEU A 52 -18.11 -14.13 -1.70
CA LEU A 52 -17.51 -14.96 -2.76
C LEU A 52 -16.33 -14.25 -3.44
N TRP A 53 -16.46 -12.95 -3.73
CA TRP A 53 -15.38 -12.17 -4.31
C TRP A 53 -14.19 -12.02 -3.37
N LEU A 54 -14.43 -11.73 -2.09
CA LEU A 54 -13.36 -11.62 -1.10
C LEU A 54 -12.64 -12.96 -0.89
N ASP A 55 -13.39 -14.06 -0.84
CA ASP A 55 -12.85 -15.42 -0.76
C ASP A 55 -12.00 -15.73 -2.00
N TYR A 56 -12.43 -15.31 -3.20
CA TYR A 56 -11.65 -15.46 -4.43
C TYR A 56 -10.35 -14.63 -4.39
N LEU A 57 -10.41 -13.37 -3.97
CA LEU A 57 -9.22 -12.52 -3.83
C LEU A 57 -8.19 -13.13 -2.88
N LEU A 58 -8.64 -13.77 -1.80
CA LEU A 58 -7.79 -14.43 -0.79
C LEU A 58 -7.47 -15.90 -1.11
N SER A 59 -8.04 -16.45 -2.18
CA SER A 59 -7.73 -17.79 -2.64
C SER A 59 -6.29 -17.88 -3.16
N ARG A 60 -5.73 -19.10 -3.19
CA ARG A 60 -4.42 -19.34 -3.80
C ARG A 60 -4.37 -18.82 -5.24
N ARG A 61 -5.42 -19.09 -6.04
CA ARG A 61 -5.52 -18.63 -7.43
C ARG A 61 -5.55 -17.11 -7.53
N GLY A 62 -6.37 -16.44 -6.73
CA GLY A 62 -6.47 -14.97 -6.74
C GLY A 62 -5.14 -14.30 -6.39
N GLN A 63 -4.46 -14.84 -5.37
CA GLN A 63 -3.15 -14.35 -4.94
C GLN A 63 -2.03 -14.65 -5.95
N GLN A 64 -2.07 -15.79 -6.65
CA GLN A 64 -1.17 -16.08 -7.77
C GLN A 64 -1.33 -15.07 -8.91
N LEU A 65 -2.57 -14.76 -9.28
CA LEU A 65 -2.84 -13.74 -10.29
C LEU A 65 -2.32 -12.36 -9.86
N LEU A 66 -2.52 -11.98 -8.60
CA LEU A 66 -1.96 -10.73 -8.08
C LEU A 66 -0.43 -10.73 -8.14
N ALA A 67 0.24 -11.77 -7.63
CA ALA A 67 1.71 -11.85 -7.64
C ALA A 67 2.31 -11.86 -9.05
N ALA A 68 1.59 -12.34 -10.06
CA ALA A 68 2.04 -12.33 -11.45
C ALA A 68 2.00 -10.93 -12.10
N ASN A 69 1.35 -9.95 -11.48
CA ASN A 69 1.21 -8.60 -12.02
C ASN A 69 2.16 -7.60 -11.35
N PRO A 70 2.92 -6.78 -12.12
CA PRO A 70 3.78 -5.75 -11.58
C PRO A 70 3.06 -4.81 -10.59
N GLY A 71 3.70 -4.50 -9.47
CA GLY A 71 3.14 -3.62 -8.43
C GLY A 71 2.15 -4.27 -7.47
N PHE A 72 1.91 -5.58 -7.60
CA PHE A 72 1.13 -6.35 -6.64
C PHE A 72 2.00 -7.36 -5.91
N TYR A 73 1.67 -7.58 -4.64
CA TYR A 73 2.35 -8.49 -3.74
C TYR A 73 1.28 -9.41 -3.14
N ALA A 74 1.56 -10.71 -3.08
CA ALA A 74 0.66 -11.65 -2.44
C ALA A 74 0.80 -11.56 -0.91
N VAL A 75 -0.31 -11.76 -0.20
CA VAL A 75 -0.33 -11.86 1.27
C VAL A 75 -0.22 -13.30 1.75
N ARG A 76 -0.34 -14.28 0.84
CA ARG A 76 -0.25 -15.71 1.14
C ARG A 76 1.18 -16.21 0.99
N GLU A 77 1.63 -16.99 1.95
CA GLU A 77 2.95 -17.63 1.91
C GLU A 77 3.00 -18.85 0.98
N ASP A 78 1.86 -19.49 0.71
CA ASP A 78 1.75 -20.70 -0.12
C ASP A 78 1.54 -20.42 -1.62
N VAL A 79 2.01 -19.27 -2.11
CA VAL A 79 1.86 -18.80 -3.48
C VAL A 79 3.22 -18.60 -4.13
N ALA A 80 3.47 -19.35 -5.21
CA ALA A 80 4.63 -19.13 -6.08
C ALA A 80 4.59 -17.70 -6.67
N GLY A 81 5.74 -17.03 -6.72
CA GLY A 81 5.84 -15.61 -7.11
C GLY A 81 5.70 -14.63 -5.94
N ASN A 82 5.42 -15.07 -4.71
CA ASN A 82 5.49 -14.21 -3.52
C ASN A 82 6.94 -13.88 -3.08
N GLU A 83 7.93 -14.29 -3.87
CA GLU A 83 9.32 -13.87 -3.69
C GLU A 83 9.45 -12.35 -3.70
N ALA A 84 8.63 -11.62 -4.47
CA ALA A 84 8.71 -10.18 -4.55
C ALA A 84 8.45 -9.48 -3.19
N ALA A 85 7.50 -9.97 -2.38
CA ALA A 85 7.20 -9.38 -1.08
C ALA A 85 8.31 -9.68 -0.06
N GLU A 86 8.78 -10.93 -0.02
CA GLU A 86 9.90 -11.31 0.83
C GLU A 86 11.22 -10.67 0.39
N GLN A 87 11.44 -10.50 -0.90
CA GLN A 87 12.59 -9.78 -1.45
C GLN A 87 12.53 -8.30 -1.11
N LEU A 88 11.35 -7.67 -1.19
CA LEU A 88 11.16 -6.30 -0.71
C LEU A 88 11.50 -6.19 0.78
N ARG A 89 11.00 -7.13 1.60
CA ARG A 89 11.31 -7.18 3.04
C ARG A 89 12.80 -7.36 3.31
N ARG A 90 13.47 -8.28 2.62
CA ARG A 90 14.92 -8.54 2.74
C ARG A 90 15.76 -7.36 2.28
N SER A 91 15.41 -6.75 1.15
CA SER A 91 16.15 -5.61 0.59
C SER A 91 16.05 -4.34 1.43
N LEU A 92 14.90 -4.12 2.08
CA LEU A 92 14.70 -2.99 2.99
C LEU A 92 15.28 -3.26 4.39
N GLY A 93 15.33 -4.52 4.83
CA GLY A 93 15.90 -4.89 6.13
C GLY A 93 15.28 -4.07 7.27
N GLY A 94 16.13 -3.35 8.02
CA GLY A 94 15.69 -2.49 9.12
C GLY A 94 14.80 -1.31 8.70
N ALA A 95 14.82 -0.91 7.44
CA ALA A 95 13.94 0.14 6.91
C ALA A 95 12.50 -0.35 6.69
N PHE A 96 12.25 -1.66 6.66
CA PHE A 96 10.91 -2.20 6.42
C PHE A 96 9.99 -1.88 7.60
N ARG A 97 9.03 -0.96 7.40
CA ARG A 97 8.04 -0.53 8.42
C ARG A 97 6.62 -0.84 7.96
N PRO A 98 6.09 -2.05 8.23
CA PRO A 98 4.71 -2.37 7.88
C PRO A 98 3.74 -1.56 8.73
N ILE A 99 2.63 -1.12 8.15
CA ILE A 99 1.52 -0.50 8.86
C ILE A 99 0.55 -1.62 9.27
N PRO A 100 0.52 -2.03 10.56
CA PRO A 100 -0.35 -3.10 11.00
C PRO A 100 -1.81 -2.67 10.94
N ILE A 101 -2.68 -3.58 10.48
CA ILE A 101 -4.12 -3.38 10.56
C ILE A 101 -4.57 -3.71 11.98
N GLY A 102 -4.93 -2.69 12.76
CA GLY A 102 -5.32 -2.87 14.16
C GLY A 102 -5.93 -1.60 14.76
N THR A 103 -6.18 -1.64 16.08
CA THR A 103 -6.81 -0.55 16.84
C THR A 103 -6.03 0.76 16.76
N GLY A 104 -4.71 0.71 16.56
CA GLY A 104 -3.88 1.90 16.32
C GLY A 104 -4.26 2.70 15.07
N LEU A 105 -4.94 2.10 14.08
CA LEU A 105 -5.45 2.86 12.94
C LEU A 105 -6.70 3.70 13.31
N LEU A 106 -7.42 3.33 14.37
CA LEU A 106 -8.61 4.05 14.82
C LEU A 106 -8.26 5.43 15.38
N THR A 107 -7.06 5.62 15.91
CA THR A 107 -6.63 6.94 16.40
C THR A 107 -6.48 7.97 15.28
N HIS A 108 -6.32 7.52 14.03
CA HIS A 108 -6.29 8.37 12.84
C HIS A 108 -7.68 8.59 12.21
N LEU A 109 -8.73 7.93 12.72
CA LEU A 109 -10.13 8.21 12.37
C LEU A 109 -10.67 9.43 13.11
N ASP A 110 -9.95 9.95 14.10
CA ASP A 110 -10.29 11.20 14.76
C ASP A 110 -10.23 12.36 13.75
N GLN A 111 -11.38 12.99 13.54
CA GLN A 111 -11.54 14.01 12.51
C GLN A 111 -10.74 15.28 12.82
N ILE A 112 -10.54 15.61 14.09
CA ILE A 112 -9.79 16.78 14.54
C ILE A 112 -8.31 16.58 14.24
N LYS A 113 -7.72 15.46 14.68
CA LYS A 113 -6.32 15.10 14.40
C LYS A 113 -6.04 15.07 12.90
N ARG A 114 -6.94 14.48 12.11
CA ARG A 114 -6.80 14.44 10.65
C ARG A 114 -6.80 15.84 10.05
N ARG A 115 -7.75 16.70 10.45
CA ARG A 115 -7.85 18.07 9.95
C ARG A 115 -6.60 18.87 10.31
N ASP A 116 -6.14 18.77 11.56
CA ASP A 116 -5.01 19.56 12.05
C ASP A 116 -3.71 19.10 11.38
N PHE A 117 -3.50 17.79 11.20
CA PHE A 117 -2.39 17.26 10.40
C PHE A 117 -2.43 17.78 8.95
N LEU A 118 -3.58 17.70 8.28
CA LEU A 118 -3.68 18.15 6.88
C LEU A 118 -3.44 19.65 6.74
N ARG A 119 -3.90 20.46 7.70
CA ARG A 119 -3.62 21.90 7.73
C ARG A 119 -2.12 22.15 7.81
N GLN A 120 -1.46 21.57 8.83
CA GLN A 120 -0.02 21.72 9.04
C GLN A 120 0.79 21.23 7.83
N TRP A 121 0.38 20.12 7.22
CA TRP A 121 0.98 19.61 6.00
C TRP A 121 0.95 20.65 4.88
N HIS A 122 -0.22 21.22 4.57
CA HIS A 122 -0.36 22.23 3.51
C HIS A 122 0.48 23.48 3.80
N GLU A 123 0.46 23.99 5.04
CA GLU A 123 1.27 25.15 5.45
C GLU A 123 2.77 24.89 5.27
N THR A 124 3.21 23.64 5.44
CA THR A 124 4.63 23.26 5.30
C THR A 124 5.05 23.12 3.82
N ILE A 125 4.21 22.50 2.98
CA ILE A 125 4.58 22.21 1.58
C ILE A 125 4.25 23.34 0.59
N ALA A 126 3.33 24.23 0.97
CA ALA A 126 2.91 25.38 0.19
C ALA A 126 2.72 26.60 1.13
N PRO A 127 3.80 27.07 1.79
CA PRO A 127 3.71 28.25 2.62
C PRO A 127 3.19 29.41 1.78
N MET A 128 2.15 30.11 2.27
CA MET A 128 1.72 31.36 1.63
C MET A 128 2.92 32.32 1.57
N PRO A 129 3.06 33.11 0.48
CA PRO A 129 4.09 34.13 0.39
C PRO A 129 3.99 35.17 1.52
#